data_AF-A0A212JVC2-F1
#
_entry.id   AF-A0A212JVC2-F1
#
_cell.length_a   1.000
_cell.length_b   1.000
_cell.length_c   1.000
_cell.angle_alpha   90.00
_cell.angle_beta   90.00
_cell.angle_gamma   90.00
#
_symmetry.space_group_name_H-M   'P 1'
#
loop_
_entity.id
_entity.type
_entity.pdbx_description
1 polymer ?
#
loop_
_entity_poly.entity_id
_entity_poly.type
_entity_poly.pdbx_seq_one_letter_code
_entity_poly.pdbx_strand_id
1 'polypeptide(L)'
;MNLKKYFLASFIALGFIACSSDDIDDANGGEPQGTPTYVNLAVSLPNGTTKALPGDYNPDGDYEGMDGVITLDVYMIGADKTVEAKRFSGSDLSSTGTVVSPSQPFRTTSGSKVLYVVINSPEPLRTTAPLDNDLVAIQGLAKIVREDNVDYDVIMMTGKSASTFIYCTGYHSAGCIKWC
;
A
#
# COMPACT_ATOMS: atom_id res chain seq x y z
N MET A 1 15.21 -21.93 -74.00
CA MET A 1 13.77 -22.06 -73.71
C MET A 1 13.63 -22.61 -72.29
N ASN A 2 13.02 -21.82 -71.40
CA ASN A 2 12.42 -22.11 -70.08
C ASN A 2 13.16 -22.98 -69.02
N LEU A 3 13.97 -22.31 -68.18
CA LEU A 3 14.16 -22.72 -66.79
C LEU A 3 13.11 -21.96 -65.95
N LYS A 4 12.05 -22.65 -65.48
CA LYS A 4 11.02 -22.04 -64.65
C LYS A 4 10.87 -22.79 -63.32
N LYS A 5 11.42 -22.17 -62.25
CA LYS A 5 10.81 -21.87 -60.93
C LYS A 5 10.29 -23.07 -60.09
N TYR A 6 10.59 -23.32 -58.81
CA TYR A 6 10.81 -22.43 -57.67
C TYR A 6 11.52 -23.16 -56.50
N PHE A 7 12.36 -22.41 -55.80
CA PHE A 7 12.77 -22.56 -54.39
C PHE A 7 11.55 -22.71 -53.46
N LEU A 8 11.62 -23.51 -52.37
CA LEU A 8 11.51 -23.00 -50.98
C LEU A 8 11.57 -24.11 -49.92
N ALA A 9 12.59 -24.01 -49.07
CA ALA A 9 12.55 -24.50 -47.69
C ALA A 9 11.72 -23.54 -46.82
N SER A 10 10.99 -24.03 -45.82
CA SER A 10 10.50 -23.21 -44.69
C SER A 10 10.13 -24.14 -43.54
N PHE A 11 11.05 -24.39 -42.60
CA PHE A 11 11.32 -23.63 -41.38
C PHE A 11 10.11 -23.48 -40.44
N ILE A 12 10.24 -24.17 -39.31
CA ILE A 12 9.44 -24.11 -38.10
C ILE A 12 9.37 -22.66 -37.62
N ALA A 13 8.20 -22.03 -37.69
CA ALA A 13 7.91 -20.79 -36.98
C ALA A 13 7.53 -21.13 -35.53
N LEU A 14 8.54 -21.39 -34.69
CA LEU A 14 8.40 -21.17 -33.25
C LEU A 14 8.33 -19.65 -33.08
N GLY A 15 7.11 -19.14 -32.96
CA GLY A 15 6.86 -17.75 -32.62
C GLY A 15 7.37 -17.47 -31.21
N PHE A 16 8.65 -17.13 -31.09
CA PHE A 16 9.14 -16.38 -29.96
C PHE A 16 8.55 -14.98 -30.08
N ILE A 17 7.57 -14.67 -29.23
CA ILE A 17 7.10 -13.30 -29.03
C ILE A 17 8.23 -12.61 -28.26
N ALA A 18 9.12 -11.94 -29.00
CA ALA A 18 10.16 -11.10 -28.41
C ALA A 18 9.48 -9.85 -27.84
N CYS A 19 9.56 -9.68 -26.52
CA CYS A 19 9.30 -8.40 -25.87
C CYS A 19 10.42 -7.45 -26.30
N SER A 20 10.15 -6.56 -27.26
CA SER A 20 11.15 -5.59 -27.73
C SER A 20 11.46 -4.60 -26.61
N SER A 21 12.69 -4.62 -26.11
CA SER A 21 13.27 -3.51 -25.39
C SER A 21 13.61 -2.41 -26.41
N ASP A 22 12.89 -1.31 -26.37
CA ASP A 22 13.48 -0.04 -26.79
C ASP A 22 14.32 0.43 -25.61
N ASP A 23 15.61 0.07 -25.65
CA ASP A 23 16.63 0.67 -24.81
C ASP A 23 16.74 2.16 -25.18
N ILE A 24 16.27 3.03 -24.30
CA ILE A 24 16.70 4.43 -24.27
C ILE A 24 17.69 4.54 -23.13
N ASP A 25 18.90 4.93 -23.52
CA ASP A 25 20.04 5.28 -22.69
C ASP A 25 19.64 6.00 -21.40
N ASP A 26 19.91 5.38 -20.26
CA ASP A 26 20.22 6.15 -19.06
C ASP A 26 21.63 5.79 -18.61
N ALA A 27 22.59 6.55 -19.15
CA ALA A 27 24.01 6.51 -18.79
C ALA A 27 24.29 7.14 -17.41
N ASN A 28 23.30 7.17 -16.52
CA ASN A 28 23.46 7.45 -15.10
C ASN A 28 22.63 6.42 -14.36
N GLY A 29 23.29 5.57 -13.55
CA GLY A 29 22.68 4.44 -12.81
C GLY A 29 21.69 4.85 -11.72
N GLY A 30 20.66 5.62 -12.06
CA GLY A 30 19.48 5.86 -11.27
C GLY A 30 18.42 4.80 -11.57
N GLU A 31 17.72 4.35 -10.55
CA GLU A 31 16.63 3.41 -10.73
C GLU A 31 15.46 4.05 -11.47
N PRO A 32 14.79 3.32 -12.39
CA PRO A 32 13.72 3.88 -13.20
C PRO A 32 12.53 4.27 -12.30
N GLN A 33 12.31 5.56 -12.11
CA GLN A 33 11.15 6.11 -11.41
C GLN A 33 9.87 5.94 -12.24
N GLY A 34 8.71 5.87 -11.59
CA GLY A 34 7.42 5.78 -12.26
C GLY A 34 7.06 4.38 -12.79
N THR A 35 7.89 3.36 -12.53
CA THR A 35 7.64 1.99 -13.00
C THR A 35 6.63 1.27 -12.10
N PRO A 36 5.58 0.62 -12.65
CA PRO A 36 4.62 -0.11 -11.85
C PRO A 36 5.27 -1.18 -10.95
N THR A 37 4.91 -1.18 -9.68
CA THR A 37 5.44 -2.09 -8.63
C THR A 37 4.36 -2.37 -7.58
N TYR A 38 4.66 -3.23 -6.62
CA TYR A 38 3.77 -3.61 -5.53
C TYR A 38 4.49 -3.51 -4.18
N VAL A 39 3.77 -3.05 -3.16
CA VAL A 39 4.29 -2.87 -1.81
C VAL A 39 3.41 -3.60 -0.81
N ASN A 40 4.03 -4.33 0.11
CA ASN A 40 3.36 -4.87 1.29
C ASN A 40 3.45 -3.84 2.42
N LEU A 41 2.35 -3.70 3.16
CA LEU A 41 2.21 -2.66 4.19
C LEU A 41 1.93 -3.31 5.54
N ALA A 42 2.56 -2.77 6.57
CA ALA A 42 2.25 -3.07 7.95
C ALA A 42 2.20 -1.75 8.72
N VAL A 43 1.10 -1.54 9.44
CA VAL A 43 0.88 -0.38 10.29
C VAL A 43 1.01 -0.85 11.73
N SER A 44 1.98 -0.31 12.46
CA SER A 44 2.08 -0.53 13.91
C SER A 44 1.16 0.46 14.61
N LEU A 45 0.19 -0.06 15.34
CA LEU A 45 -0.60 0.69 16.30
C LEU A 45 0.30 1.08 17.49
N PRO A 46 0.09 2.24 18.10
CA PRO A 46 0.78 2.62 19.32
C PRO A 46 0.51 1.57 20.41
N ASN A 47 1.58 1.06 21.03
CA ASN A 47 1.50 0.25 22.24
C ASN A 47 1.98 1.09 23.42
N GLY A 48 1.04 1.69 24.14
CA GLY A 48 1.38 2.46 25.32
C GLY A 48 1.92 1.54 26.42
N THR A 49 3.21 1.61 26.74
CA THR A 49 3.63 1.41 28.13
C THR A 49 3.47 2.75 28.83
N THR A 50 2.27 3.06 29.31
CA THR A 50 2.13 4.18 30.25
C THR A 50 2.83 3.79 31.55
N LYS A 51 3.94 4.46 31.86
CA LYS A 51 4.59 4.37 33.17
C LYS A 51 3.81 5.25 34.16
N ALA A 52 2.54 4.92 34.38
CA ALA A 52 1.87 5.42 35.56
C ALA A 52 2.61 4.87 36.80
N LEU A 53 2.85 5.71 37.80
CA LEU A 53 3.27 5.20 39.10
C LEU A 53 2.15 4.30 39.65
N PRO A 54 2.45 3.29 40.48
CA PRO A 54 1.41 2.46 41.07
C PRO A 54 0.33 3.32 41.77
N GLY A 55 -0.91 3.24 41.29
CA GLY A 55 -2.05 4.01 41.80
C GLY A 55 -2.27 5.38 41.17
N ASP A 56 -1.44 5.78 40.19
CA ASP A 56 -1.59 7.03 39.42
C ASP A 56 -2.26 6.76 38.07
N TYR A 57 -3.36 6.01 38.10
CA TYR A 57 -4.23 5.74 36.96
C TYR A 57 -5.68 5.85 37.42
N ASN A 58 -6.59 6.09 36.49
CA ASN A 58 -8.02 5.99 36.77
C ASN A 58 -8.36 4.51 37.00
N PRO A 59 -8.69 4.06 38.22
CA PRO A 59 -8.92 2.65 38.52
C PRO A 59 -10.32 2.17 38.06
N ASP A 60 -11.02 2.99 37.28
CA ASP A 60 -12.39 2.75 36.86
C ASP A 60 -12.41 1.77 35.69
N GLY A 61 -12.43 0.48 36.03
CA GLY A 61 -12.47 -0.64 35.09
C GLY A 61 -11.10 -1.07 34.56
N ASP A 62 -11.04 -2.30 34.06
CA ASP A 62 -9.91 -2.77 33.26
C ASP A 62 -10.09 -2.28 31.82
N TYR A 63 -9.14 -1.47 31.34
CA TYR A 63 -9.12 -1.08 29.93
C TYR A 63 -8.68 -2.29 29.10
N GLU A 64 -9.62 -2.97 28.43
CA GLU A 64 -9.29 -4.15 27.62
C GLU A 64 -8.50 -3.79 26.34
N GLY A 65 -8.47 -2.52 25.95
CA GLY A 65 -7.68 -2.03 24.80
C GLY A 65 -8.01 -2.72 23.48
N MET A 66 -9.21 -3.28 23.38
CA MET A 66 -9.65 -4.06 22.23
C MET A 66 -10.27 -3.11 21.19
N ASP A 67 -9.42 -2.26 20.62
CA ASP A 67 -9.84 -1.34 19.57
C ASP A 67 -10.14 -2.15 18.28
N GLY A 68 -11.39 -2.08 17.81
CA GLY A 68 -11.80 -2.75 16.59
C GLY A 68 -11.20 -2.06 15.36
N VAL A 69 -10.47 -2.81 14.52
CA VAL A 69 -9.92 -2.31 13.25
C VAL A 69 -10.78 -2.81 12.09
N ILE A 70 -11.65 -1.95 11.58
CA ILE A 70 -12.64 -2.29 10.53
C ILE A 70 -12.12 -1.90 9.14
N THR A 71 -11.52 -0.71 9.02
CA THR A 71 -11.02 -0.20 7.73
C THR A 71 -9.63 0.37 7.85
N LEU A 72 -8.87 0.29 6.76
CA LEU A 72 -7.57 0.95 6.59
C LEU A 72 -7.56 1.63 5.23
N ASP A 73 -7.54 2.95 5.22
CA ASP A 73 -7.24 3.75 4.03
C ASP A 73 -5.74 3.94 3.94
N VAL A 74 -5.20 3.68 2.76
CA VAL A 74 -3.80 3.95 2.43
C VAL A 74 -3.79 4.97 1.30
N TYR A 75 -3.01 6.03 1.49
CA TYR A 75 -2.70 7.05 0.51
C TYR A 75 -1.19 7.04 0.29
N MET A 76 -0.76 6.71 -0.92
CA MET A 76 0.63 6.74 -1.32
C MET A 76 0.87 7.93 -2.24
N ILE A 77 1.68 8.86 -1.76
CA ILE A 77 1.83 10.19 -2.33
C ILE A 77 3.19 10.29 -3.00
N GLY A 78 3.21 10.52 -4.31
CA GLY A 78 4.42 10.75 -5.09
C GLY A 78 5.06 12.12 -4.81
N ALA A 79 6.34 12.26 -5.16
CA ALA A 79 7.04 13.54 -5.13
C ALA A 79 6.37 14.62 -6.00
N ASP A 80 5.70 14.20 -7.07
CA ASP A 80 4.86 15.02 -7.96
C ASP A 80 3.45 15.30 -7.41
N LYS A 81 3.18 14.85 -6.17
CA LYS A 81 1.88 14.93 -5.48
C LYS A 81 0.78 14.08 -6.10
N THR A 82 1.10 13.14 -6.98
CA THR A 82 0.15 12.10 -7.40
C THR A 82 -0.25 11.26 -6.19
N VAL A 83 -1.53 10.88 -6.13
CA VAL A 83 -2.09 10.11 -5.01
C VAL A 83 -2.65 8.81 -5.54
N GLU A 84 -2.08 7.72 -5.06
CA GLU A 84 -2.63 6.37 -5.24
C GLU A 84 -3.31 6.01 -3.92
N ALA A 85 -4.61 5.72 -3.94
CA ALA A 85 -5.39 5.47 -2.74
C ALA A 85 -6.14 4.13 -2.80
N LYS A 86 -6.21 3.42 -1.68
CA LYS A 86 -6.99 2.18 -1.54
C LYS A 86 -7.50 2.03 -0.11
N ARG A 87 -8.76 1.61 0.02
CA ARG A 87 -9.35 1.16 1.29
C ARG A 87 -9.28 -0.37 1.36
N PHE A 88 -8.84 -0.89 2.49
CA PHE A 88 -8.93 -2.29 2.86
C PHE A 88 -9.96 -2.46 3.99
N SER A 89 -10.66 -3.58 4.02
CA SER A 89 -11.71 -3.89 5.01
C SER A 89 -12.01 -5.38 5.06
N GLY A 90 -12.62 -5.84 6.15
CA GLY A 90 -13.06 -7.24 6.28
C GLY A 90 -11.89 -8.23 6.08
N SER A 91 -12.06 -9.23 5.23
CA SER A 91 -11.03 -10.25 4.94
C SER A 91 -9.76 -9.72 4.27
N ASP A 92 -9.79 -8.49 3.75
CA ASP A 92 -8.59 -7.84 3.20
C ASP A 92 -7.69 -7.24 4.28
N LEU A 93 -8.10 -7.27 5.54
CA LEU A 93 -7.34 -6.80 6.69
C LEU A 93 -7.10 -7.91 7.70
N SER A 94 -5.89 -7.88 8.25
CA SER A 94 -5.49 -8.72 9.37
C SER A 94 -4.88 -7.85 10.45
N SER A 95 -5.16 -8.19 11.71
CA SER A 95 -4.51 -7.61 12.88
C SER A 95 -3.86 -8.72 13.68
N THR A 96 -2.58 -8.56 14.02
CA THR A 96 -1.84 -9.47 14.89
C THR A 96 -1.15 -8.64 15.97
N GLY A 97 -1.67 -8.73 17.21
CA GLY A 97 -1.24 -7.86 18.30
C GLY A 97 -1.47 -6.39 17.93
N THR A 98 -0.41 -5.60 17.87
CA THR A 98 -0.47 -4.18 17.51
C THR A 98 -0.16 -3.92 16.03
N VAL A 99 -0.06 -4.95 15.18
CA VAL A 99 0.27 -4.79 13.76
C VAL A 99 -0.97 -5.04 12.92
N VAL A 100 -1.36 -4.04 12.12
CA VAL A 100 -2.42 -4.12 11.12
C VAL A 100 -1.79 -4.24 9.74
N SER A 101 -2.19 -5.21 8.94
CA SER A 101 -1.66 -5.38 7.58
C SER A 101 -2.74 -5.81 6.59
N PRO A 102 -2.75 -5.22 5.37
CA PRO A 102 -3.53 -5.76 4.27
C PRO A 102 -3.08 -7.17 3.87
N SER A 103 -4.03 -8.03 3.49
CA SER A 103 -3.73 -9.36 2.94
C SER A 103 -3.26 -9.32 1.48
N GLN A 104 -3.47 -8.20 0.79
CA GLN A 104 -3.09 -7.99 -0.60
C GLN A 104 -2.07 -6.86 -0.75
N PRO A 105 -1.10 -6.98 -1.66
CA PRO A 105 -0.16 -5.90 -1.96
C PRO A 105 -0.87 -4.65 -2.49
N PHE A 106 -0.29 -3.49 -2.18
CA PHE A 106 -0.69 -2.20 -2.72
C PHE A 106 0.06 -1.94 -4.03
N ARG A 107 -0.65 -1.77 -5.14
CA ARG A 107 -0.06 -1.42 -6.44
C ARG A 107 0.33 0.06 -6.47
N THR A 108 1.56 0.35 -6.87
CA THR A 108 2.09 1.72 -6.95
C THR A 108 3.12 1.84 -8.06
N THR A 109 3.85 2.95 -8.10
CA THR A 109 5.02 3.16 -8.94
C THR A 109 6.28 3.34 -8.10
N SER A 110 7.43 2.95 -8.67
CA SER A 110 8.74 3.21 -8.08
C SER A 110 9.01 4.71 -7.94
N GLY A 111 9.82 5.08 -6.95
CA GLY A 111 10.21 6.46 -6.67
C GLY A 111 9.99 6.86 -5.21
N SER A 112 10.29 8.13 -4.90
CA SER A 112 10.06 8.70 -3.58
C SER A 112 8.56 8.82 -3.28
N LYS A 113 8.13 8.20 -2.18
CA LYS A 113 6.75 8.20 -1.71
C LYS A 113 6.66 8.60 -0.24
N VAL A 114 5.59 9.29 0.11
CA VAL A 114 5.11 9.46 1.49
C VAL A 114 3.81 8.69 1.63
N LEU A 115 3.71 7.86 2.66
CA LEU A 115 2.50 7.10 2.94
C LEU A 115 1.73 7.80 4.04
N TYR A 116 0.43 7.95 3.85
CA TYR A 116 -0.52 8.35 4.87
C TYR A 116 -1.56 7.26 5.03
N VAL A 117 -1.91 6.94 6.26
CA VAL A 117 -2.92 5.93 6.58
C VAL A 117 -4.00 6.50 7.47
N VAL A 118 -5.23 6.05 7.26
CA VAL A 118 -6.37 6.33 8.13
C VAL A 118 -7.04 5.01 8.49
N ILE A 119 -7.02 4.66 9.76
CA ILE A 119 -7.76 3.53 10.30
C ILE A 119 -9.14 4.01 10.71
N ASN A 120 -10.17 3.20 10.43
CA ASN A 120 -11.57 3.45 10.81
C ASN A 120 -12.13 4.83 10.41
N SER A 121 -11.76 5.31 9.22
CA SER A 121 -12.32 6.57 8.71
C SER A 121 -13.85 6.49 8.64
N PRO A 122 -14.59 7.45 9.22
CA PRO A 122 -16.06 7.51 9.07
C PRO A 122 -16.47 7.97 7.67
N GLU A 123 -15.56 8.61 6.95
CA GLU A 123 -15.79 9.14 5.61
C GLU A 123 -15.49 8.10 4.52
N PRO A 124 -16.03 8.25 3.31
CA PRO A 124 -15.59 7.49 2.15
C PRO A 124 -14.09 7.70 1.84
N LEU A 125 -13.47 6.74 1.15
CA LEU A 125 -12.08 6.87 0.68
C LEU A 125 -11.96 8.12 -0.20
N ARG A 126 -10.98 8.97 0.10
CA ARG A 126 -10.71 10.20 -0.65
C ARG A 126 -9.77 9.90 -1.82
N THR A 127 -9.83 10.70 -2.87
CA THR A 127 -8.88 10.64 -4.00
C THR A 127 -7.76 11.67 -3.89
N THR A 128 -7.81 12.51 -2.86
CA THR A 128 -6.81 13.53 -2.54
C THR A 128 -6.06 13.13 -1.28
N ALA A 129 -4.78 13.50 -1.20
CA ALA A 129 -3.99 13.30 -0.01
C ALA A 129 -4.57 14.12 1.15
N PRO A 130 -4.74 13.52 2.34
CA PRO A 130 -4.96 14.30 3.55
C PRO A 130 -3.76 15.20 3.83
N LEU A 131 -4.04 16.44 4.19
CA LEU A 131 -3.03 17.43 4.59
C LEU A 131 -2.74 17.30 6.09
N ASP A 132 -1.55 17.70 6.52
CA ASP A 132 -1.17 17.65 7.95
C ASP A 132 -2.12 18.47 8.85
N ASN A 133 -2.80 19.46 8.27
CA ASN A 133 -3.77 20.33 8.95
C ASN A 133 -5.20 20.14 8.43
N ASP A 134 -5.49 19.01 7.77
CA ASP A 134 -6.84 18.76 7.26
C ASP A 134 -7.79 18.56 8.44
N LEU A 135 -8.83 19.37 8.50
CA LEU A 135 -9.80 19.31 9.60
C LEU A 135 -10.71 18.11 9.38
N VAL A 136 -10.75 17.21 10.36
CA VAL A 136 -11.67 16.07 10.36
C VAL A 136 -12.88 16.44 11.21
N ALA A 137 -14.09 16.15 10.72
CA ALA A 137 -15.30 16.32 11.51
C ALA A 137 -15.26 15.43 12.75
N ILE A 138 -15.68 15.96 13.90
CA ILE A 138 -15.66 15.21 15.16
C ILE A 138 -16.70 14.07 15.22
N GLN A 139 -17.68 14.08 14.32
CA GLN A 139 -18.78 13.12 14.33
C GLN A 139 -18.30 11.76 13.85
N GLY A 140 -18.57 10.72 14.65
CA GLY A 140 -18.29 9.33 14.28
C GLY A 140 -16.81 8.91 14.34
N LEU A 141 -15.92 9.75 14.88
CA LEU A 141 -14.50 9.41 15.07
C LEU A 141 -14.28 8.31 16.11
N ALA A 142 -15.20 8.16 17.05
CA ALA A 142 -15.22 7.07 18.00
C ALA A 142 -16.66 6.56 18.10
N LYS A 143 -16.82 5.24 18.02
CA LYS A 143 -18.11 4.58 18.19
C LYS A 143 -17.90 3.20 18.78
N ILE A 144 -18.88 2.74 19.54
CA ILE A 144 -18.94 1.36 19.99
C ILE A 144 -19.63 0.54 18.90
N VAL A 145 -19.00 -0.55 18.47
CA VAL A 145 -19.56 -1.52 17.53
C VAL A 145 -19.68 -2.86 18.23
N ARG A 146 -20.84 -3.50 18.12
CA ARG A 146 -21.09 -4.81 18.72
C ARG A 146 -20.94 -5.91 17.66
N GLU A 147 -20.05 -6.86 17.89
CA GLU A 147 -19.82 -8.03 17.05
C GLU A 147 -19.69 -9.27 17.94
N ASP A 148 -20.38 -10.36 17.61
CA ASP A 148 -20.39 -11.60 18.39
C ASP A 148 -20.63 -11.44 19.91
N ASN A 149 -21.50 -10.48 20.29
CA ASN A 149 -21.80 -10.08 21.67
C ASN A 149 -20.66 -9.42 22.46
N VAL A 150 -19.59 -9.04 21.77
CA VAL A 150 -18.50 -8.23 22.31
C VAL A 150 -18.65 -6.80 21.76
N ASP A 151 -18.47 -5.81 22.64
CA ASP A 151 -18.46 -4.40 22.25
C ASP A 151 -17.00 -3.99 21.99
N TYR A 152 -16.76 -3.40 20.83
CA TYR A 152 -15.45 -2.91 20.39
C TYR A 152 -15.47 -1.40 20.29
N ASP A 153 -14.41 -0.77 20.80
CA ASP A 153 -14.15 0.63 20.55
C ASP A 153 -13.55 0.79 19.15
N VAL A 154 -14.30 1.42 18.26
CA VAL A 154 -13.86 1.70 16.90
C VAL A 154 -13.48 3.16 16.82
N ILE A 155 -12.18 3.41 16.93
CA ILE A 155 -11.59 4.75 16.95
C ILE A 155 -10.87 5.00 15.64
N MET A 156 -11.08 6.18 15.07
CA MET A 156 -10.33 6.66 13.92
C MET A 156 -8.89 6.99 14.35
N MET A 157 -7.92 6.45 13.62
CA MET A 157 -6.49 6.72 13.85
C MET A 157 -5.84 7.15 12.54
N THR A 158 -4.79 7.98 12.64
CA THR A 158 -4.03 8.41 11.47
C THR A 158 -2.55 8.15 11.67
N GLY A 159 -1.83 7.95 10.57
CA GLY A 159 -0.40 7.75 10.58
C GLY A 159 0.23 8.28 9.30
N LYS A 160 1.47 8.76 9.41
CA LYS A 160 2.24 9.30 8.29
C LYS A 160 3.66 8.74 8.34
N SER A 161 4.17 8.25 7.22
CA SER A 161 5.55 7.81 7.11
C SER A 161 6.49 8.98 6.85
N ALA A 162 7.78 8.79 7.12
CA ALA A 162 8.80 9.58 6.45
C ALA A 162 8.77 9.31 4.93
N SER A 163 9.38 10.20 4.14
CA SER A 163 9.61 9.92 2.72
C SER A 163 10.49 8.69 2.59
N THR A 164 10.04 7.71 1.82
CA THR A 164 10.77 6.47 1.53
C THR A 164 10.89 6.29 0.02
N PHE A 165 12.00 5.71 -0.43
CA PHE A 165 12.13 5.36 -1.85
C PHE A 165 11.59 3.95 -2.05
N ILE A 166 10.58 3.82 -2.91
CA ILE A 166 10.05 2.52 -3.30
C ILE A 166 10.79 2.06 -4.54
N TYR A 167 11.52 0.97 -4.36
CA TYR A 167 12.27 0.29 -5.39
C TYR A 167 11.32 -0.55 -6.25
N CYS A 168 11.70 -0.72 -7.51
CA CYS A 168 11.13 -1.78 -8.31
C CYS A 168 11.79 -3.10 -7.91
N THR A 169 11.03 -4.01 -7.31
CA THR A 169 11.55 -5.31 -6.87
C THR A 169 11.72 -6.23 -8.08
N GLY A 170 12.92 -6.19 -8.67
CA GLY A 170 13.27 -6.97 -9.85
C GLY A 170 14.68 -6.65 -10.36
N TYR A 171 15.69 -6.64 -9.49
CA TYR A 171 17.09 -6.51 -9.90
C TYR A 171 17.61 -7.86 -10.45
N HIS A 172 17.28 -8.15 -11.70
CA HIS A 172 18.26 -8.74 -12.61
C HIS A 172 18.72 -7.59 -13.52
N SER A 173 19.94 -7.67 -14.04
CA SER A 173 20.69 -6.63 -14.74
C SER A 173 20.09 -6.09 -16.05
N ALA A 174 18.78 -6.16 -16.23
CA ALA A 174 18.02 -5.58 -17.32
C ALA A 174 16.57 -5.33 -16.87
N GLY A 175 16.31 -4.14 -16.33
CA GLY A 175 14.96 -3.57 -16.18
C GLY A 175 13.97 -4.30 -15.25
N CYS A 176 13.03 -3.54 -14.69
CA CYS A 176 11.92 -4.08 -13.91
C CYS A 176 11.21 -5.24 -14.61
N ILE A 177 10.91 -6.31 -13.85
CA ILE A 177 10.07 -7.41 -14.31
C ILE A 177 8.67 -6.88 -14.59
N LYS A 178 8.40 -6.62 -15.86
CA LYS A 178 7.06 -6.38 -16.40
C LYS A 178 6.41 -7.75 -16.49
N TRP A 179 5.52 -8.08 -15.56
CA TRP A 179 4.63 -9.23 -15.74
C TRP A 179 3.69 -8.89 -16.91
N CYS A 180 3.98 -9.45 -18.09
CA CYS A 180 3.05 -9.52 -19.20
C CYS A 180 1.95 -10.54 -18.91
#